data_AF-A0A3R7MDX7-F1
#
_entry.id   AF-A0A3R7MDX7-F1
#
_cell.length_a   1.000
_cell.length_b   1.000
_cell.length_c   1.000
_cell.angle_alpha   90.00
_cell.angle_beta   90.00
_cell.angle_gamma   90.00
#
_symmetry.space_group_name_H-M   'P 1'
#
loop_
_entity.id
_entity.type
_entity.pdbx_description
1 polymer ?
#
loop_
_entity_poly.entity_id
_entity_poly.type
_entity_poly.pdbx_seq_one_letter_code
_entity_poly.pdbx_strand_id
1 'polypeptide(L)'
;MMGEVGATVTCNNEGVLNNSEEGIIYRLCQDMYQEMQNRSFTSPAGETISWEVHVFFVEVYCEKISSLLNRSTPGFHRDEVIGNEIYFFLTDARRVPVTNTVVV
;
A
#
# COMPACT_ATOMS: atom_id res chain seq x y z
N MET A 1 22.31 -5.58 -3.91
CA MET A 1 22.45 -7.00 -3.55
C MET A 1 21.05 -7.59 -3.45
N MET A 2 20.62 -8.36 -4.45
CA MET A 2 19.37 -9.12 -4.42
C MET A 2 19.71 -10.56 -4.01
N GLY A 3 18.91 -11.13 -3.11
CA GLY A 3 19.11 -12.47 -2.54
C GLY A 3 18.94 -13.59 -3.57
N GLU A 4 19.62 -14.70 -3.31
CA GLU A 4 19.72 -15.87 -4.18
C GLU A 4 18.39 -16.65 -4.28
N VAL A 5 17.93 -16.91 -5.51
CA VAL A 5 16.69 -17.65 -5.80
C VAL A 5 16.97 -19.14 -5.60
N GLY A 6 16.77 -19.61 -4.37
CA GLY A 6 16.95 -21.02 -4.01
C GLY A 6 17.07 -21.23 -2.51
N ALA A 7 17.53 -20.21 -1.79
CA ALA A 7 17.44 -20.15 -0.34
C ALA A 7 16.13 -19.44 0.03
N THR A 8 15.04 -20.20 0.16
CA THR A 8 13.90 -19.82 1.02
C THR A 8 13.55 -18.33 1.02
N VAL A 9 13.27 -17.76 -0.16
CA VAL A 9 12.63 -16.43 -0.25
C VAL A 9 11.23 -16.47 0.39
N THR A 10 10.68 -17.68 0.56
CA THR A 10 9.47 -17.98 1.34
C THR A 10 9.72 -18.47 2.78
N CYS A 11 10.97 -18.44 3.32
CA CYS A 11 11.18 -18.76 4.74
C CYS A 11 12.12 -17.80 5.50
N ASN A 12 12.94 -16.97 4.85
CA ASN A 12 13.88 -16.10 5.56
C ASN A 12 13.49 -14.61 5.63
N ASN A 13 12.43 -14.20 4.91
CA ASN A 13 11.78 -12.90 5.13
C ASN A 13 10.41 -13.01 5.81
N GLU A 14 9.97 -14.22 6.13
CA GLU A 14 8.77 -14.45 6.95
C GLU A 14 9.02 -13.97 8.40
N GLY A 15 10.27 -13.97 8.87
CA GLY A 15 10.59 -13.64 10.26
C GLY A 15 10.44 -12.15 10.58
N VAL A 16 10.98 -11.24 9.78
CA VAL A 16 10.90 -9.81 10.12
C VAL A 16 9.47 -9.26 9.95
N LEU A 17 8.69 -9.88 9.06
CA LEU A 17 7.33 -9.50 8.76
C LEU A 17 6.26 -10.20 9.62
N ASN A 18 6.55 -11.35 10.25
CA ASN A 18 5.61 -12.10 11.11
C ASN A 18 6.06 -12.31 12.56
N ASN A 19 7.22 -11.79 13.00
CA ASN A 19 7.67 -11.96 14.40
C ASN A 19 6.85 -11.14 15.42
N SER A 20 5.82 -10.41 14.99
CA SER A 20 4.70 -10.00 15.85
C SER A 20 3.42 -10.54 15.24
N GLU A 21 2.43 -10.89 16.06
CA GLU A 21 1.12 -11.41 15.61
C GLU A 21 0.42 -10.52 14.54
N GLU A 22 0.85 -9.27 14.39
CA GLU A 22 0.23 -8.25 13.54
C GLU A 22 1.00 -7.92 12.25
N GLY A 23 2.30 -8.24 12.18
CA GLY A 23 3.17 -7.95 11.04
C GLY A 23 3.47 -6.47 10.73
N ILE A 24 4.37 -6.19 9.77
CA ILE A 24 4.88 -4.81 9.53
C ILE A 24 3.86 -3.90 8.84
N ILE A 25 3.08 -4.44 7.90
CA ILE A 25 2.14 -3.65 7.09
C ILE A 25 1.06 -3.07 7.99
N TYR A 26 0.55 -3.89 8.93
CA TYR A 26 -0.40 -3.45 9.92
C TYR A 26 0.14 -2.30 10.78
N ARG A 27 1.34 -2.46 11.34
CA ARG A 27 1.99 -1.43 12.18
C ARG A 27 2.19 -0.11 11.43
N LEU A 28 2.68 -0.17 10.19
CA LEU A 28 2.82 1.01 9.35
C LEU A 28 1.48 1.69 9.05
N CYS A 29 0.43 0.92 8.78
CA CYS A 29 -0.90 1.48 8.59
C CYS A 29 -1.40 2.16 9.87
N GLN A 30 -1.19 1.55 11.04
CA GLN A 30 -1.59 2.11 12.33
C GLN A 30 -0.88 3.44 12.62
N ASP A 31 0.45 3.47 12.49
CA ASP A 31 1.26 4.67 12.69
C ASP A 31 0.84 5.79 11.72
N MET A 32 0.61 5.44 10.44
CA MET A 32 0.13 6.38 9.43
C MET A 32 -1.23 6.98 9.81
N TYR A 33 -2.19 6.17 10.28
CA TYR A 33 -3.50 6.68 10.69
C TYR A 33 -3.41 7.63 11.89
N GLN A 34 -2.56 7.30 12.86
CA GLN A 34 -2.32 8.17 14.01
C GLN A 34 -1.72 9.52 13.58
N GLU A 35 -0.75 9.50 12.67
CA GLU A 35 -0.18 10.72 12.09
C GLU A 35 -1.18 11.56 11.31
N MET A 36 -2.07 10.92 10.53
CA MET A 36 -3.11 11.64 9.78
C MET A 36 -4.13 12.30 10.70
N GLN A 37 -4.47 11.68 11.84
CA GLN A 37 -5.30 12.29 12.86
C GLN A 37 -4.61 13.51 13.49
N ASN A 38 -3.33 13.40 13.84
CA ASN A 38 -2.56 14.52 14.41
C ASN A 38 -2.44 15.72 13.46
N ARG A 39 -2.42 15.47 12.15
CA ARG A 39 -2.34 16.50 11.10
C ARG A 39 -3.71 17.04 10.69
N SER A 40 -4.78 16.36 11.08
CA SER A 40 -6.14 16.85 10.87
C SER A 40 -6.39 17.98 11.86
N PHE A 41 -6.85 19.13 11.39
CA PHE A 41 -7.13 20.25 12.27
C PHE A 41 -8.41 20.96 11.86
N THR A 42 -9.12 21.48 12.86
CA THR A 42 -10.27 22.35 12.67
C THR A 42 -9.81 23.78 12.84
N SER A 43 -9.99 24.59 11.80
CA SER A 43 -9.67 26.01 11.83
C SER A 43 -10.60 26.75 12.81
N PRO A 44 -10.20 27.92 13.33
CA PRO A 44 -11.08 28.76 14.15
C PRO A 44 -12.37 29.20 13.45
N ALA A 45 -12.41 29.12 12.11
CA ALA A 45 -13.60 29.39 11.30
C ALA A 45 -14.56 28.19 11.20
N GLY A 46 -14.22 27.05 11.81
CA GLY A 46 -15.03 25.83 11.83
C GLY A 46 -14.77 24.87 10.65
N GLU A 47 -13.86 25.21 9.75
CA GLU A 47 -13.47 24.33 8.64
C GLU A 47 -12.54 23.23 9.13
N THR A 48 -12.85 21.97 8.83
CA THR A 48 -11.99 20.84 9.21
C THR A 48 -11.23 20.33 8.00
N ILE A 49 -9.90 20.33 8.09
CA ILE A 49 -9.04 19.66 7.11
C ILE A 49 -8.83 18.23 7.60
N SER A 50 -9.27 17.27 6.80
CA SER A 50 -9.08 15.84 7.02
C SER A 50 -8.43 15.18 5.82
N TRP A 51 -7.84 14.00 6.04
CA TRP A 51 -7.12 13.24 5.03
C TRP A 51 -7.90 11.97 4.65
N GLU A 52 -7.97 11.68 3.36
CA GLU A 52 -8.52 10.42 2.86
C GLU A 52 -7.37 9.44 2.57
N VAL A 53 -7.48 8.23 3.11
CA VAL A 53 -6.48 7.18 2.95
C VAL A 53 -6.99 6.12 1.99
N HIS A 54 -6.20 5.84 0.96
CA HIS A 54 -6.46 4.80 -0.03
C HIS A 54 -5.37 3.74 0.03
N VAL A 55 -5.77 2.47 -0.07
CA VAL A 55 -4.83 1.34 -0.12
C VAL A 55 -4.89 0.64 -1.48
N PHE A 56 -3.72 0.24 -1.95
CA PHE A 56 -3.53 -0.65 -3.09
C PHE A 56 -2.69 -1.84 -2.66
N PHE A 57 -3.04 -3.03 -3.14
CA PHE A 57 -2.23 -4.22 -2.96
C PHE A 57 -2.04 -4.91 -4.31
N VAL A 58 -0.79 -5.11 -4.71
CA VAL A 58 -0.41 -5.60 -6.03
C VAL A 58 0.65 -6.68 -5.93
N GLU A 59 0.65 -7.56 -6.93
CA GLU A 59 1.67 -8.58 -7.15
C GLU A 59 2.39 -8.29 -8.46
N VAL A 60 3.71 -8.48 -8.49
CA VAL A 60 4.51 -8.41 -9.72
C VAL A 60 5.02 -9.80 -10.05
N TYR A 61 4.57 -10.35 -11.17
CA TYR A 61 4.94 -11.68 -11.62
C TYR A 61 5.23 -11.69 -13.13
N CYS A 62 6.41 -12.19 -13.52
CA CYS A 62 6.87 -12.20 -14.91
C CYS A 62 6.65 -10.85 -15.62
N GLU A 63 7.08 -9.75 -14.98
CA GLU A 63 6.97 -8.37 -15.49
C GLU A 63 5.52 -7.86 -15.64
N LYS A 64 4.52 -8.65 -15.24
CA LYS A 64 3.13 -8.23 -15.17
C LYS A 64 2.79 -7.84 -13.76
N ILE A 65 2.17 -6.67 -13.59
CA ILE A 65 1.62 -6.25 -12.31
C ILE A 65 0.14 -6.68 -12.24
N SER A 66 -0.36 -7.10 -11.10
CA SER A 66 -1.76 -7.52 -10.93
C SER A 66 -2.29 -7.01 -9.61
N SER A 67 -3.53 -6.52 -9.60
CA SER A 67 -4.15 -6.06 -8.35
C SER A 67 -4.70 -7.23 -7.55
N LEU A 68 -4.19 -7.40 -6.33
CA LEU A 68 -4.66 -8.43 -5.41
C LEU A 68 -6.01 -8.08 -4.78
N LEU A 69 -6.37 -6.79 -4.76
CA LEU A 69 -7.68 -6.29 -4.31
C LEU A 69 -8.77 -6.36 -5.39
N ASN A 70 -8.38 -6.65 -6.65
CA ASN A 70 -9.27 -6.73 -7.80
C ASN A 70 -8.96 -7.94 -8.67
N ARG A 71 -9.22 -9.14 -8.12
CA ARG A 71 -8.89 -10.43 -8.75
C ARG A 71 -9.65 -10.72 -10.06
N SER A 72 -10.69 -9.96 -10.37
CA SER A 72 -11.54 -10.19 -11.55
C SER A 72 -11.05 -9.50 -12.83
N THR A 73 -9.97 -8.72 -12.77
CA THR A 73 -9.51 -7.91 -13.92
C THR A 73 -8.03 -8.18 -14.17
N PRO A 74 -7.65 -8.66 -15.38
CA PRO A 74 -6.24 -8.70 -15.76
C PRO A 74 -5.71 -7.26 -15.73
N GLY A 75 -4.68 -7.01 -14.93
CA GLY A 75 -4.14 -5.66 -14.77
C GLY A 75 -3.55 -5.15 -16.08
N PHE A 76 -4.13 -4.09 -16.63
CA PHE A 76 -3.53 -3.31 -17.69
C PHE A 76 -2.55 -2.32 -17.08
N HIS A 77 -1.33 -2.30 -17.61
CA HIS A 77 -0.33 -1.29 -17.31
C HIS A 77 -0.16 -0.43 -18.54
N ARG A 78 -0.21 0.87 -18.35
CA ARG A 78 0.29 1.81 -19.33
C ARG A 78 1.63 2.30 -18.83
N ASP A 79 2.65 2.10 -19.65
CA ASP A 79 3.97 2.64 -19.39
C ASP A 79 4.03 4.03 -20.01
N GLU A 80 4.41 5.02 -19.22
CA GLU A 80 4.75 6.35 -19.72
C GLU A 80 6.23 6.61 -19.42
N VAL A 81 7.01 6.87 -20.46
CA VAL A 81 8.42 7.23 -20.32
C VAL A 81 8.50 8.74 -20.33
N ILE A 82 8.86 9.33 -19.18
CA ILE A 82 9.06 10.77 -19.03
C ILE A 82 10.54 10.99 -18.73
N GLY A 83 11.29 11.44 -19.74
CA GLY A 83 12.74 11.60 -19.62
C GLY A 83 13.46 10.27 -19.43
N ASN A 84 14.13 10.09 -18.29
CA ASN A 84 14.86 8.87 -17.93
C ASN A 84 14.11 8.01 -16.89
N GLU A 85 12.83 8.31 -16.65
CA GLU A 85 11.99 7.61 -15.69
C GLU A 85 10.85 6.90 -16.41
N ILE A 86 10.53 5.69 -15.95
CA ILE A 86 9.39 4.91 -16.43
C ILE A 86 8.32 4.94 -15.34
N TYR A 87 7.14 5.46 -15.70
CA TYR A 87 5.97 5.53 -14.85
C TYR A 87 5.01 4.41 -15.25
N PHE A 88 4.55 3.66 -14.25
CA PHE A 88 3.56 2.61 -14.43
C PHE A 88 2.22 3.09 -13.89
N PHE A 89 1.21 3.17 -14.77
CA PHE A 89 -0.15 3.48 -14.34
C PHE A 89 -0.94 2.20 -14.13
N LEU A 90 -1.30 1.95 -12.88
CA LEU A 90 -2.18 0.86 -12.49
C LEU A 90 -3.64 1.27 -12.69
N THR A 91 -4.15 1.18 -13.92
CA THR A 91 -5.51 1.64 -14.26
C THR A 91 -6.61 0.82 -13.59
N ASP A 92 -6.34 -0.46 -13.33
CA ASP A 92 -7.31 -1.40 -12.75
C ASP A 92 -7.09 -1.67 -11.26
N ALA A 93 -6.10 -1.00 -10.64
CA ALA A 93 -5.87 -1.16 -9.22
C ALA A 93 -7.03 -0.56 -8.43
N ARG A 94 -7.78 -1.45 -7.76
CA ARG A 94 -8.92 -1.04 -6.96
C ARG A 94 -8.45 -0.21 -5.78
N ARG A 95 -8.84 1.06 -5.79
CA ARG A 95 -8.78 1.96 -4.65
C ARG A 95 -9.81 1.53 -3.63
N VAL A 96 -9.36 1.12 -2.46
CA VAL A 96 -10.26 0.88 -1.33
C VAL A 96 -10.09 2.04 -0.37
N PRO A 97 -11.12 2.88 -0.14
CA PRO A 97 -11.09 3.85 0.92
C PRO A 97 -11.09 3.09 2.24
N VAL A 98 -10.15 3.42 3.13
CA VAL A 98 -10.03 2.75 4.42
C VAL A 98 -10.31 3.76 5.51
N THR A 99 -11.23 3.40 6.41
CA THR A 99 -11.53 4.16 7.62
C THR A 99 -11.01 3.41 8.83
N ASN A 100 -10.42 4.13 9.77
CA ASN A 100 -10.07 3.54 11.05
C ASN A 100 -11.31 3.58 11.94
N THR A 101 -11.95 2.41 12.14
CA THR A 101 -13.15 2.27 12.99
C THR A 101 -12.79 1.91 14.42
N VAL A 102 -11.56 2.17 14.90
CA VAL A 102 -11.22 1.99 16.31
C VAL A 102 -12.10 2.95 17.13
N VAL A 103 -13.20 2.39 17.63
CA VAL A 103 -14.05 2.96 18.66
C VAL A 103 -13.21 2.99 19.92
N VAL A 104 -13.03 4.20 20.45
CA VAL A 104 -12.45 4.46 21.78
C VAL A 104 -13.29 3.80 22.85
#